data_AF-A0A2I1GZQ0-F1
#
_entry.id   AF-A0A2I1GZQ0-F1
#
_cell.length_a   1.000
_cell.length_b   1.000
_cell.length_c   1.000
_cell.angle_alpha   90.00
_cell.angle_beta   90.00
_cell.angle_gamma   90.00
#
_symmetry.space_group_name_H-M   'P 1'
#
loop_
_entity.id
_entity.type
_entity.pdbx_description
1 polymer ?
#
loop_
_entity_poly.entity_id
_entity_poly.type
_entity_poly.pdbx_seq_one_letter_code
_entity_poly.pdbx_strand_id
1 'polypeptide(L)'
;MVAPHIRLFQSAEYRENYIVQENKLWCRFCNVEIDHERKNSVDKHIKTLKHFNNKNKNNSNLLIQRTLPSFENTLNEREKINKEIVEAFTYADIPLEKIEKLKPFLLNHCKNAGLITGANQLREKYLPLSYEIALQKLKNDVINKIICLTIDETTDRCGRHAVNILFSFNNKTK
;
A
#
# COMPACT_ATOMS: atom_id res chain seq x y z
N MET A 1 -41.36 14.62 -14.18
CA MET A 1 -40.57 14.04 -13.06
C MET A 1 -39.11 13.97 -13.50
N VAL A 2 -38.17 14.42 -12.67
CA VAL A 2 -36.73 14.36 -13.00
C VAL A 2 -36.23 12.98 -12.59
N ALA A 3 -35.70 12.19 -13.52
CA ALA A 3 -35.19 10.86 -13.18
C ALA A 3 -33.95 10.97 -12.26
N PRO A 4 -33.73 10.04 -11.32
CA PRO A 4 -32.66 10.14 -10.32
C PRO A 4 -31.26 10.15 -10.95
N HIS A 5 -31.07 9.46 -12.07
CA HIS A 5 -29.79 9.45 -12.79
C HIS A 5 -29.46 10.83 -13.37
N ILE A 6 -30.45 11.64 -13.76
CA ILE A 6 -30.24 13.00 -14.30
C ILE A 6 -29.60 13.90 -13.24
N ARG A 7 -29.93 13.71 -11.95
CA ARG A 7 -29.31 14.47 -10.86
C ARG A 7 -27.80 14.23 -10.79
N LEU A 8 -27.32 13.00 -11.00
CA LEU A 8 -25.88 12.70 -10.92
C LEU A 8 -25.04 13.44 -11.98
N PHE A 9 -25.66 13.83 -13.11
CA PHE A 9 -24.98 14.57 -14.17
C PHE A 9 -25.01 16.09 -13.96
N GLN A 10 -25.77 16.60 -12.98
CA GLN A 10 -25.92 18.04 -12.73
C GLN A 10 -24.73 18.66 -11.98
N SER A 11 -24.00 17.88 -11.19
CA SER A 11 -22.80 18.35 -10.49
C SER A 11 -21.85 17.22 -10.13
N ALA A 12 -20.56 17.54 -10.08
CA ALA A 12 -19.54 16.61 -9.55
C ALA A 12 -19.84 16.25 -8.08
N GLU A 13 -20.32 17.21 -7.29
CA GLU A 13 -20.69 17.01 -5.88
C GLU A 13 -21.80 15.96 -5.72
N TYR A 14 -22.81 15.93 -6.59
CA TYR A 14 -23.84 14.90 -6.52
C TYR A 14 -23.30 13.53 -6.91
N ARG A 15 -22.43 13.46 -7.92
CA ARG A 15 -21.79 12.22 -8.36
C ARG A 15 -20.92 11.60 -7.26
N GLU A 16 -20.25 12.43 -6.47
CA GLU A 16 -19.43 11.99 -5.34
C GLU A 16 -20.25 11.48 -4.16
N ASN A 17 -21.39 12.10 -3.86
CA ASN A 17 -22.15 11.80 -2.65
C ASN A 17 -23.27 10.76 -2.86
N TYR A 18 -23.76 10.58 -4.09
CA TYR A 18 -24.92 9.73 -4.38
C TYR A 18 -24.65 8.60 -5.38
N ILE A 19 -25.54 7.61 -5.37
CA ILE A 19 -25.65 6.52 -6.35
C ILE A 19 -27.12 6.32 -6.70
N VAL A 20 -27.40 5.73 -7.87
CA VAL A 20 -28.75 5.29 -8.24
C VAL A 20 -28.83 3.78 -8.12
N GLN A 21 -29.83 3.29 -7.39
CA GLN A 21 -30.16 1.87 -7.29
C GLN A 21 -31.68 1.74 -7.48
N GLU A 22 -32.12 0.84 -8.36
CA GLU A 22 -33.55 0.55 -8.60
C GLU A 22 -34.41 1.83 -8.81
N ASN A 23 -33.88 2.78 -9.59
CA ASN A 23 -34.53 4.07 -9.86
C ASN A 23 -34.78 4.95 -8.60
N LYS A 24 -33.98 4.76 -7.55
CA LYS A 24 -33.95 5.57 -6.33
C LYS A 24 -32.56 6.20 -6.15
N LEU A 25 -32.50 7.40 -5.57
CA LEU A 25 -31.24 8.09 -5.28
C LEU A 25 -30.81 7.78 -3.84
N TRP A 26 -29.62 7.20 -3.68
CA TRP A 26 -29.09 6.78 -2.38
C TRP A 26 -27.85 7.57 -2.02
N CYS A 27 -27.72 8.00 -0.77
CA CYS A 27 -26.48 8.58 -0.26
C CYS A 27 -25.47 7.48 0.09
N ARG A 28 -24.25 7.60 -0.46
CA ARG A 28 -23.13 6.67 -0.21
C ARG A 28 -22.70 6.61 1.25
N PHE A 29 -22.81 7.74 1.97
CA PHE A 29 -22.26 7.89 3.32
C PHE A 29 -23.31 7.73 4.41
N CYS A 30 -24.56 8.09 4.11
CA CYS A 30 -25.65 8.03 5.07
C CYS A 30 -26.50 6.77 4.93
N ASN A 31 -26.36 6.02 3.82
CA ASN A 31 -27.15 4.83 3.49
C ASN A 31 -28.67 5.05 3.63
N VAL A 32 -29.13 6.20 3.12
CA VAL A 32 -30.55 6.58 3.10
C VAL A 32 -30.97 6.95 1.70
N GLU A 33 -32.22 6.62 1.37
CA GLU A 33 -32.91 7.07 0.16
C GLU A 33 -33.19 8.57 0.27
N ILE A 34 -32.90 9.30 -0.82
CA ILE A 34 -33.12 10.73 -0.95
C ILE A 34 -34.16 10.98 -2.03
N ASP A 35 -35.13 11.82 -1.70
CA ASP A 35 -36.07 12.35 -2.67
C ASP A 35 -35.32 13.17 -3.73
N HIS A 36 -35.27 12.63 -4.94
CA HIS A 36 -34.53 13.16 -6.08
C HIS A 36 -35.37 14.10 -6.94
N GLU A 37 -36.70 14.10 -6.78
CA GLU A 37 -37.60 14.96 -7.53
C GLU A 37 -37.35 16.42 -7.13
N ARG A 38 -37.22 16.67 -5.82
CA ARG A 38 -36.95 17.99 -5.26
C ARG A 38 -35.45 18.23 -5.10
N LYS A 39 -34.90 19.14 -5.90
CA LYS A 39 -33.48 19.56 -5.81
C LYS A 39 -33.09 19.98 -4.38
N ASN A 40 -33.98 20.70 -3.69
CA ASN A 40 -33.74 21.16 -2.32
C ASN A 40 -33.52 20.01 -1.33
N SER A 41 -34.16 18.85 -1.53
CA SER A 41 -33.96 17.67 -0.68
C SER A 41 -32.55 17.11 -0.82
N VAL A 42 -32.05 17.07 -2.06
CA VAL A 42 -30.68 16.67 -2.41
C VAL A 42 -29.66 17.64 -1.83
N ASP A 43 -29.83 18.94 -2.06
CA ASP A 43 -28.91 19.97 -1.55
C ASP A 43 -28.87 20.03 -0.03
N LYS A 44 -30.04 19.95 0.61
CA LYS A 44 -30.14 20.02 2.08
C LYS A 44 -29.44 18.82 2.72
N HIS A 45 -29.52 17.64 2.12
CA HIS A 45 -28.90 16.44 2.66
C HIS A 45 -27.38 16.58 2.77
N ILE A 46 -26.69 16.98 1.70
CA ILE A 46 -25.21 17.12 1.69
C ILE A 46 -24.74 18.16 2.72
N LYS A 47 -25.54 19.22 2.92
CA LYS A 47 -25.25 20.30 3.88
C LYS A 47 -25.52 19.92 5.34
N THR A 48 -26.09 18.75 5.62
CA THR A 48 -26.35 18.36 7.02
C THR A 48 -25.06 17.99 7.75
N LEU A 49 -24.98 18.38 9.02
CA LEU A 49 -23.86 17.99 9.91
C LEU A 49 -23.71 16.46 10.00
N LYS A 50 -24.83 15.72 9.93
CA LYS A 50 -24.84 14.25 9.90
C LYS A 50 -24.09 13.71 8.68
N HIS A 51 -24.38 14.25 7.49
CA HIS A 51 -23.69 13.87 6.25
C HIS A 51 -22.21 14.24 6.31
N PHE A 52 -21.88 15.45 6.75
CA PHE A 52 -20.49 15.89 6.90
C PHE A 52 -19.68 14.97 7.82
N ASN A 53 -20.23 14.62 8.98
CA ASN A 53 -19.59 13.70 9.93
C ASN A 53 -19.43 12.29 9.35
N ASN A 54 -20.44 11.79 8.63
CA ASN A 54 -20.37 10.46 8.00
C ASN A 54 -19.40 10.41 6.81
N LYS A 55 -19.30 11.50 6.03
CA LYS A 55 -18.34 11.63 4.93
C LYS A 55 -16.90 11.65 5.47
N ASN A 56 -16.64 12.41 6.54
CA ASN A 56 -15.32 12.45 7.18
C ASN A 56 -14.92 11.11 7.81
N LYS A 57 -15.85 10.41 8.47
CA LYS A 57 -15.62 9.06 9.00
C LYS A 57 -15.37 8.00 7.92
N ASN A 58 -15.96 8.17 6.73
CA ASN A 58 -15.75 7.25 5.62
C ASN A 58 -14.48 7.57 4.84
N ASN A 59 -14.07 8.83 4.71
CA ASN A 59 -12.81 9.20 4.05
C ASN A 59 -11.59 8.63 4.80
N SER A 60 -11.65 8.45 6.13
CA SER A 60 -10.62 7.71 6.88
C SER A 60 -10.72 6.19 6.74
N ASN A 61 -11.86 5.66 6.24
CA ASN A 61 -12.17 4.23 6.11
C ASN A 61 -12.31 3.76 4.65
N LEU A 62 -11.87 4.55 3.65
CA LEU A 62 -11.91 4.18 2.23
C LEU A 62 -10.97 3.01 1.85
N LEU A 63 -10.30 2.39 2.82
CA LEU A 63 -9.63 1.10 2.65
C LEU A 63 -10.36 0.01 3.44
N ILE A 64 -11.34 -0.59 2.76
CA ILE A 64 -11.90 -1.92 3.02
C ILE A 64 -13.00 -1.93 4.10
N GLN A 65 -14.14 -2.50 3.74
CA GLN A 65 -15.22 -2.87 4.65
C GLN A 65 -14.67 -3.84 5.72
N ARG A 66 -14.35 -3.32 6.92
CA ARG A 66 -13.74 -4.09 8.01
C ARG A 66 -14.78 -4.42 9.08
N THR A 67 -15.24 -5.66 9.10
CA THR A 67 -15.91 -6.25 10.25
C THR A 67 -14.90 -7.08 11.03
N LEU A 68 -14.75 -6.78 12.33
CA LEU A 68 -13.99 -7.46 13.41
C LEU A 68 -12.58 -6.88 13.76
N PRO A 69 -12.38 -6.36 15.01
CA PRO A 69 -11.09 -5.84 15.49
C PRO A 69 -9.96 -6.88 15.53
N SER A 70 -10.29 -8.18 15.59
CA SER A 70 -9.32 -9.28 15.53
C SER A 70 -8.56 -9.34 14.18
N PHE A 71 -9.18 -8.85 13.10
CA PHE A 71 -8.54 -8.84 11.77
C PHE A 71 -7.45 -7.76 11.65
N GLU A 72 -7.61 -6.62 12.33
CA GLU A 72 -6.60 -5.56 12.29
C GLU A 72 -5.29 -5.99 12.96
N ASN A 73 -5.37 -6.71 14.09
CA ASN A 73 -4.20 -7.23 14.77
C ASN A 73 -3.44 -8.24 13.91
N THR A 74 -4.15 -9.18 13.28
CA THR A 74 -3.51 -10.19 12.41
C THR A 74 -2.93 -9.60 11.13
N LEU A 75 -3.57 -8.58 10.54
CA LEU A 75 -3.01 -7.83 9.42
C LEU A 75 -1.73 -7.08 9.82
N ASN A 76 -1.73 -6.42 10.97
CA ASN A 76 -0.55 -5.70 11.48
C ASN A 76 0.62 -6.66 11.77
N GLU A 77 0.33 -7.82 12.37
CA GLU A 77 1.32 -8.87 12.62
C GLU A 77 1.87 -9.45 11.30
N ARG A 78 1.02 -9.68 10.30
CA ARG A 78 1.44 -10.14 8.98
C ARG A 78 2.37 -9.12 8.33
N GLU A 79 2.02 -7.85 8.33
CA GLU A 79 2.88 -6.79 7.78
C GLU A 79 4.23 -6.73 8.49
N LYS A 80 4.24 -6.85 9.83
CA LYS A 80 5.46 -6.84 10.64
C LYS A 80 6.36 -8.03 10.31
N ILE A 81 5.84 -9.25 10.37
CA ILE A 81 6.62 -10.49 10.14
C ILE A 81 7.25 -10.50 8.74
N ASN A 82 6.50 -10.09 7.71
CA ASN A 82 7.03 -10.12 6.34
C ASN A 82 8.13 -9.07 6.10
N LYS A 83 8.08 -7.92 6.78
CA LYS A 83 9.18 -6.94 6.76
C LYS A 83 10.43 -7.49 7.45
N GLU A 84 10.27 -8.07 8.63
CA GLU A 84 11.37 -8.65 9.42
C GLU A 84 12.04 -9.82 8.67
N ILE A 85 11.27 -10.66 7.97
CA ILE A 85 11.81 -11.74 7.14
C ILE A 85 12.65 -11.19 5.99
N VAL A 86 12.14 -10.19 5.26
CA VAL A 86 12.91 -9.58 4.17
C VAL A 86 14.21 -8.99 4.70
N GLU A 87 14.17 -8.26 5.82
CA GLU A 87 15.36 -7.69 6.44
C GLU A 87 16.37 -8.76 6.86
N ALA A 88 15.92 -9.84 7.51
CA ALA A 88 16.80 -10.92 7.94
C ALA A 88 17.44 -11.66 6.75
N PHE A 89 16.65 -11.95 5.71
CA PHE A 89 17.14 -12.66 4.53
C PHE A 89 18.12 -11.82 3.73
N THR A 90 17.84 -10.52 3.52
CA THR A 90 18.77 -9.64 2.81
C THR A 90 20.04 -9.41 3.62
N TYR A 91 19.94 -9.26 4.94
CA TYR A 91 21.10 -9.13 5.81
C TYR A 91 22.01 -10.37 5.78
N ALA A 92 21.42 -11.56 5.68
CA ALA A 92 22.14 -12.83 5.59
C ALA A 92 22.54 -13.23 4.16
N ASP A 93 22.27 -12.39 3.15
CA ASP A 93 22.46 -12.69 1.73
C ASP A 93 21.77 -14.00 1.27
N ILE A 94 20.55 -14.23 1.78
CA ILE A 94 19.73 -15.41 1.46
C ILE A 94 18.67 -15.02 0.42
N PRO A 95 18.61 -15.70 -0.74
CA PRO A 95 17.55 -15.46 -1.72
C PRO A 95 16.15 -15.71 -1.14
N LEU A 96 15.22 -14.78 -1.37
CA LEU A 96 13.86 -14.85 -0.82
C LEU A 96 13.09 -16.10 -1.28
N GLU A 97 13.40 -16.68 -2.44
CA GLU A 97 12.82 -17.93 -2.95
C GLU A 97 13.04 -19.11 -2.00
N LYS A 98 14.09 -19.06 -1.16
CA LYS A 98 14.37 -20.11 -0.19
C LYS A 98 13.31 -20.22 0.90
N ILE A 99 12.48 -19.17 1.10
CA ILE A 99 11.37 -19.21 2.06
C ILE A 99 10.40 -20.36 1.78
N GLU A 100 10.17 -20.70 0.49
CA GLU A 100 9.24 -21.76 0.11
C GLU A 100 9.71 -23.14 0.58
N LYS A 101 11.04 -23.35 0.62
CA LYS A 101 11.63 -24.60 1.12
C LYS A 101 11.68 -24.65 2.64
N LEU A 102 11.78 -23.49 3.30
CA LEU A 102 11.78 -23.38 4.76
C LEU A 102 10.36 -23.41 5.34
N LYS A 103 9.34 -23.09 4.54
CA LYS A 103 7.95 -22.97 4.97
C LYS A 103 7.42 -24.18 5.77
N PRO A 104 7.65 -25.45 5.36
CA PRO A 104 7.19 -26.60 6.15
C PRO A 104 7.81 -26.64 7.55
N PHE A 105 9.12 -26.38 7.65
CA PHE A 105 9.82 -26.32 8.93
C PHE A 105 9.27 -25.18 9.80
N LEU A 106 9.10 -23.98 9.23
CA LEU A 106 8.59 -22.81 9.95
C LEU A 106 7.15 -23.04 10.43
N LEU A 107 6.29 -23.66 9.61
CA LEU A 107 4.92 -23.98 10.01
C LEU A 107 4.86 -24.98 11.17
N ASN A 108 5.79 -25.93 11.22
CA ASN A 108 5.82 -26.95 12.27
C ASN A 108 6.40 -26.44 13.59
N HIS A 109 7.33 -25.48 13.54
CA HIS A 109 8.13 -25.11 14.71
C HIS A 109 7.98 -23.64 15.15
N CYS A 110 7.39 -22.77 14.33
CA CYS A 110 7.27 -21.35 14.64
C CYS A 110 5.80 -20.92 14.73
N LYS A 111 5.47 -20.19 15.81
CA LYS A 111 4.17 -19.53 15.94
C LYS A 111 4.03 -18.48 14.84
N ASN A 112 2.82 -18.28 14.34
CA ASN A 112 2.49 -17.30 13.30
C ASN A 112 3.21 -17.48 11.96
N ALA A 113 3.88 -18.61 11.72
CA ALA A 113 4.49 -18.91 10.42
C ALA A 113 3.47 -18.93 9.26
N GLY A 114 2.19 -19.17 9.55
CA GLY A 114 1.09 -19.06 8.58
C GLY A 114 0.89 -17.64 8.03
N LEU A 115 1.43 -16.60 8.68
CA LEU A 115 1.38 -15.21 8.21
C LEU A 115 2.48 -14.89 7.20
N ILE A 116 3.47 -15.77 7.05
CA ILE A 116 4.59 -15.59 6.12
C ILE A 116 4.08 -15.76 4.68
N THR A 117 4.27 -14.70 3.89
CA THR A 117 3.88 -14.69 2.48
C THR A 117 4.90 -15.42 1.61
N GLY A 118 4.47 -15.80 0.40
CA GLY A 118 5.35 -16.43 -0.56
C GLY A 118 6.38 -15.46 -1.13
N ALA A 119 7.42 -16.02 -1.75
CA ALA A 119 8.58 -15.28 -2.23
C ALA A 119 8.24 -14.09 -3.16
N ASN A 120 7.21 -14.23 -4.01
CA ASN A 120 6.78 -13.16 -4.92
C ASN A 120 6.26 -11.95 -4.15
N GLN A 121 5.42 -12.17 -3.13
CA GLN A 121 4.90 -11.08 -2.29
C GLN A 121 6.01 -10.42 -1.49
N LEU A 122 6.96 -11.21 -0.96
CA LEU A 122 8.15 -10.68 -0.29
C LEU A 122 8.95 -9.76 -1.23
N ARG A 123 9.17 -10.17 -2.49
CA ARG A 123 9.93 -9.41 -3.49
C ARG A 123 9.21 -8.17 -4.00
N GLU A 124 7.92 -8.26 -4.29
CA GLU A 124 7.19 -7.16 -4.95
C GLU A 124 6.72 -6.11 -3.95
N LYS A 125 6.33 -6.53 -2.74
CA LYS A 125 5.73 -5.62 -1.75
C LYS A 125 6.71 -5.19 -0.67
N TYR A 126 7.47 -6.12 -0.10
CA TYR A 126 8.22 -5.86 1.14
C TYR A 126 9.69 -5.49 0.87
N LEU A 127 10.34 -6.09 -0.12
CA LEU A 127 11.71 -5.77 -0.52
C LEU A 127 11.93 -4.30 -0.91
N PRO A 128 11.04 -3.65 -1.70
CA PRO A 128 11.21 -2.25 -2.05
C PRO A 128 11.17 -1.33 -0.81
N LEU A 129 10.35 -1.66 0.20
CA LEU A 129 10.28 -0.88 1.43
C LEU A 129 11.60 -0.95 2.22
N SER A 130 12.20 -2.14 2.33
CA SER A 130 13.50 -2.31 2.97
C SER A 130 14.61 -1.59 2.21
N TYR A 131 14.57 -1.62 0.87
CA TYR A 131 15.49 -0.88 0.02
C TYR A 131 15.39 0.64 0.25
N GLU A 132 14.18 1.21 0.23
CA GLU A 132 14.00 2.65 0.45
C GLU A 132 14.53 3.08 1.82
N ILE A 133 14.26 2.31 2.89
CA ILE A 133 14.80 2.61 4.22
C ILE A 133 16.34 2.60 4.21
N ALA A 134 16.95 1.59 3.59
CA ALA A 134 18.41 1.49 3.48
C ALA A 134 18.99 2.63 2.63
N LEU A 135 18.34 2.99 1.53
CA LEU A 135 18.74 4.08 0.65
C LEU A 135 18.66 5.43 1.35
N GLN A 136 17.61 5.70 2.14
CA GLN A 136 17.49 6.94 2.91
C GLN A 136 18.57 7.04 3.99
N LYS A 137 18.85 5.94 4.70
CA LYS A 137 19.99 5.87 5.64
C LYS A 137 21.31 6.18 4.93
N LEU A 138 21.54 5.55 3.79
CA LEU A 138 22.74 5.79 2.98
C LEU A 138 22.84 7.24 2.51
N LYS A 139 21.75 7.84 2.00
CA LYS A 139 21.70 9.26 1.57
C LYS A 139 22.08 10.20 2.71
N ASN A 140 21.54 9.95 3.90
CA ASN A 140 21.88 10.72 5.10
C ASN A 140 23.33 10.51 5.51
N ASP A 141 23.87 9.29 5.34
CA ASP A 141 25.26 8.98 5.63
C ASP A 141 26.23 9.64 4.64
N VAL A 142 25.83 9.91 3.38
CA VAL A 142 26.71 10.50 2.36
C VAL A 142 26.54 12.00 2.19
N ILE A 143 25.55 12.62 2.86
CA ILE A 143 25.29 14.05 2.71
C ILE A 143 26.54 14.89 3.05
N ASN A 144 26.86 15.85 2.18
CA ASN A 144 28.03 16.73 2.30
C ASN A 144 29.38 16.00 2.37
N LYS A 145 29.48 14.77 1.84
CA LYS A 145 30.74 14.02 1.73
C LYS A 145 31.25 13.99 0.30
N ILE A 146 32.57 13.92 0.16
CA ILE A 146 33.21 13.63 -1.13
C ILE A 146 33.01 12.15 -1.42
N ILE A 147 32.47 11.84 -2.60
CA ILE A 147 32.23 10.50 -3.08
C ILE A 147 33.23 10.20 -4.20
N CYS A 148 33.90 9.05 -4.12
CA CYS A 148 34.69 8.51 -5.20
C CYS A 148 33.88 7.43 -5.93
N LEU A 149 33.82 7.49 -7.26
CA LEU A 149 33.15 6.51 -8.11
C LEU A 149 34.21 5.71 -8.87
N THR A 150 34.14 4.39 -8.78
CA THR A 150 34.90 3.46 -9.62
C THR A 150 33.92 2.84 -10.60
N ILE A 151 34.22 2.99 -11.89
CA ILE A 151 33.39 2.48 -12.98
C ILE A 151 34.23 1.45 -13.71
N ASP A 152 33.71 0.22 -13.80
CA ASP A 152 34.37 -0.89 -14.45
C ASP A 152 33.42 -1.51 -15.48
N GLU A 153 33.84 -1.52 -16.74
CA GLU A 153 33.09 -2.14 -17.83
C GLU A 153 33.61 -3.56 -18.04
N THR A 154 32.71 -4.53 -17.91
CA THR A 154 33.02 -5.94 -18.04
C THR A 154 32.11 -6.57 -19.09
N THR A 155 32.63 -7.56 -19.82
CA THR A 155 31.83 -8.37 -20.73
C THR A 155 31.86 -9.79 -20.20
N ASP A 156 30.68 -10.37 -19.96
CA ASP A 156 30.61 -11.74 -19.47
C ASP A 156 30.92 -12.76 -20.59
N ARG A 157 31.08 -14.04 -20.21
CA ARG A 157 31.35 -15.14 -21.14
C ARG A 157 30.27 -15.35 -22.21
N CYS A 158 29.08 -14.79 -22.03
CA CYS A 158 27.96 -14.85 -22.97
C CYS A 158 27.92 -13.61 -23.90
N GLY A 159 28.90 -12.70 -23.81
CA GLY A 159 28.94 -11.46 -24.57
C GLY A 159 28.01 -10.37 -24.04
N ARG A 160 27.48 -10.50 -22.82
CA ARG A 160 26.66 -9.46 -22.19
C ARG A 160 27.57 -8.44 -21.54
N HIS A 161 27.42 -7.18 -21.94
CA HIS A 161 28.15 -6.06 -21.35
C HIS A 161 27.49 -5.62 -20.04
N ALA A 162 28.29 -5.40 -19.00
CA ALA A 162 27.87 -4.93 -17.69
C ALA A 162 28.79 -3.80 -17.24
N VAL A 163 28.19 -2.73 -16.70
CA VAL A 163 28.92 -1.62 -16.08
C VAL A 163 28.74 -1.75 -14.57
N ASN A 164 29.83 -2.06 -13.87
CA ASN A 164 29.86 -2.11 -12.42
C ASN A 164 30.22 -0.71 -11.90
N ILE A 165 29.36 -0.15 -11.05
CA ILE A 165 29.58 1.15 -10.42
C ILE A 165 29.73 0.91 -8.92
N LEU A 166 30.94 1.11 -8.40
CA LEU A 166 31.22 1.12 -6.97
C LEU A 166 31.42 2.56 -6.51
N PHE A 167 30.83 2.93 -5.37
CA PHE A 167 31.10 4.23 -4.76
C PHE A 167 31.73 4.06 -3.38
N SER A 168 32.60 4.98 -3.00
CA SER A 168 33.21 5.02 -1.67
C SER A 168 33.23 6.44 -1.13
N PHE A 169 33.16 6.57 0.19
CA PHE A 169 33.23 7.84 0.89
C PHE A 169 33.96 7.66 2.23
N ASN A 170 34.65 8.70 2.72
CA ASN A 170 35.42 8.66 3.97
C ASN A 170 36.54 7.58 4.04
N ASN A 171 37.22 7.27 2.93
CA ASN A 171 38.26 6.22 2.86
C ASN A 171 37.80 4.84 3.37
N LYS A 172 36.48 4.59 3.36
CA LYS A 172 35.90 3.26 3.60
C LYS A 172 35.18 2.85 2.32
N THR A 173 35.63 1.75 1.71
CA THR A 173 34.86 1.04 0.68
C THR A 173 33.69 0.33 1.37
N LYS A 174 32.47 0.67 0.97
CA LYS A 174 31.23 -0.01 1.35
C LYS A 174 30.54 -0.51 0.09
#